data_AF-A0A6G0TK28-F1
#
_entry.id   AF-A0A6G0TK28-F1
#
_cell.length_a   1.000
_cell.length_b   1.000
_cell.length_c   1.000
_cell.angle_alpha   90.00
_cell.angle_beta   90.00
_cell.angle_gamma   90.00
#
_symmetry.space_group_name_H-M   'P 1'
#
loop_
_entity.id
_entity.type
_entity.pdbx_description
1 polymer ?
#
loop_
_entity_poly.entity_id
_entity_poly.type
_entity_poly.pdbx_seq_one_letter_code
_entity_poly.pdbx_strand_id
1 'polypeptide(L)'
;MKARRYFTILLIISIILTTANCADKKGQSWSSKLAKLSKLSIGRLLNTKNGNYFNNWDSSSFARNFFKVVGYAPTIKENDTEKLEKMLLNEADLIKISAFNTINKLSKNSTANKKKFILLKLEGTIELIKYYGVVYNYPMVKITFAQGLNYVYQCRKLYEKNLGECLLKKIRLIESFIFSSKIEENRLMMYWFNKTKKEAEKYIKDDQKQILKFVDVRIACEAKLTQGNNNKLLNAGLKTLINMGRVTDCINELKKYENAIETVGSFPAEYRYLLARAYFHVRKEQEAIKQLLLARKEVVKDSKTRYVNKKVQQYFEKQFTRLPDTKKMDLIRDL
;
A
#
# COMPACT_ATOMS: atom_id res chain seq x y z
N MET A 1 -30.20 3.86 -2.03
CA MET A 1 -30.15 4.21 -0.59
C MET A 1 -29.84 3.04 0.36
N LYS A 2 -30.32 1.81 0.12
CA LYS A 2 -30.06 0.64 1.00
C LYS A 2 -28.57 0.30 1.17
N ALA A 3 -27.76 0.33 0.09
CA ALA A 3 -26.32 0.03 0.15
C ALA A 3 -25.49 0.97 1.05
N ARG A 4 -25.87 2.25 1.15
CA ARG A 4 -25.20 3.23 2.02
C ARG A 4 -25.36 2.89 3.51
N ARG A 5 -26.53 2.36 3.91
CA ARG A 5 -26.80 1.96 5.31
C ARG A 5 -26.00 0.72 5.73
N TYR A 6 -25.83 -0.25 4.84
CA TYR A 6 -24.97 -1.42 5.12
C TYR A 6 -23.51 -1.02 5.26
N PHE A 7 -23.03 -0.06 4.46
CA PHE A 7 -21.65 0.40 4.53
C PHE A 7 -21.35 1.10 5.87
N THR A 8 -22.26 1.93 6.39
CA THR A 8 -22.09 2.55 7.73
C THR A 8 -22.16 1.53 8.86
N ILE A 9 -23.05 0.55 8.79
CA ILE A 9 -23.14 -0.53 9.79
C ILE A 9 -21.84 -1.35 9.81
N LEU A 10 -21.27 -1.65 8.63
CA LEU A 10 -20.00 -2.36 8.50
C LEU A 10 -18.81 -1.54 9.03
N LEU A 11 -18.84 -0.22 8.85
CA LEU A 11 -17.85 0.72 9.37
C LEU A 11 -17.90 0.78 10.91
N ILE A 12 -19.12 0.80 11.48
CA ILE A 12 -19.35 0.76 12.93
C ILE A 12 -18.88 -0.58 13.52
N ILE A 13 -19.20 -1.71 12.88
CA ILE A 13 -18.75 -3.04 13.31
C ILE A 13 -17.22 -3.17 13.21
N SER A 14 -16.61 -2.67 12.13
CA SER A 14 -15.15 -2.60 11.98
C SER A 14 -14.51 -1.80 13.11
N ILE A 15 -15.08 -0.65 13.48
CA ILE A 15 -14.60 0.19 14.59
C ILE A 15 -14.73 -0.57 15.91
N ILE A 16 -15.88 -1.17 16.20
CA ILE A 16 -16.13 -1.94 17.43
C ILE A 16 -15.18 -3.14 17.57
N LEU A 17 -14.86 -3.84 16.47
CA LEU A 17 -13.92 -4.97 16.49
C LEU A 17 -12.48 -4.52 16.71
N THR A 18 -12.09 -3.35 16.17
CA THR A 18 -10.76 -2.79 16.42
C THR A 18 -10.60 -2.22 17.83
N THR A 19 -11.65 -1.66 18.44
CA THR A 19 -11.59 -1.21 19.84
C THR A 19 -11.54 -2.37 20.83
N ALA A 20 -12.23 -3.48 20.53
CA ALA A 20 -12.13 -4.70 21.33
C ALA A 20 -10.71 -5.32 21.30
N ASN A 21 -10.01 -5.26 20.17
CA ASN A 21 -8.59 -5.66 20.09
C ASN A 21 -7.62 -4.68 20.79
N CYS A 22 -8.01 -3.41 20.95
CA CYS A 22 -7.24 -2.41 21.68
C CYS A 22 -7.48 -2.41 23.21
N ALA A 23 -8.60 -3.00 23.66
CA ALA A 23 -8.96 -3.12 25.07
C ALA A 23 -8.28 -4.30 25.80
N ASP A 24 -7.47 -5.10 25.10
CA ASP A 24 -6.65 -6.20 25.65
C ASP A 24 -5.43 -5.70 26.47
N LYS A 25 -5.61 -4.56 27.14
CA LYS A 25 -4.61 -3.81 27.92
C LYS A 25 -4.58 -4.16 29.41
N LYS A 26 -5.38 -5.12 29.88
CA LYS A 26 -5.32 -5.59 31.27
C LYS A 26 -5.29 -7.11 31.26
N GLY A 27 -4.13 -7.67 31.61
CA GLY A 27 -3.80 -9.08 31.50
C GLY A 27 -4.74 -10.00 32.28
N GLN A 28 -5.79 -10.47 31.61
CA GLN A 28 -6.52 -11.67 31.98
C GLN A 28 -6.68 -12.53 30.73
N SER A 29 -6.57 -13.85 30.92
CA SER A 29 -6.78 -14.89 29.92
C SER A 29 -8.15 -14.76 29.26
N TRP A 30 -8.22 -13.96 28.20
CA TRP A 30 -9.44 -13.65 27.44
C TRP A 30 -9.39 -14.14 25.99
N SER A 31 -8.31 -14.79 25.56
CA SER A 31 -8.10 -15.20 24.16
C SER A 31 -9.10 -16.26 23.66
N SER A 32 -9.56 -17.16 24.52
CA SER A 32 -10.59 -18.17 24.17
C SER A 32 -12.01 -17.62 24.23
N LYS A 33 -12.28 -16.63 25.10
CA LYS A 33 -13.58 -15.94 25.22
C LYS A 33 -13.78 -14.87 24.17
N LEU A 34 -12.75 -14.12 23.75
CA LEU A 34 -12.82 -13.12 22.67
C LEU A 34 -12.89 -13.74 21.28
N ALA A 35 -12.21 -14.87 21.03
CA ALA A 35 -12.40 -15.63 19.80
C ALA A 35 -13.83 -16.19 19.69
N LYS A 36 -14.42 -16.63 20.83
CA LYS A 36 -15.84 -16.98 20.92
C LYS A 36 -16.75 -15.75 20.80
N LEU A 37 -16.44 -14.61 21.42
CA LEU A 37 -17.26 -13.39 21.39
C LEU A 37 -17.19 -12.66 20.06
N SER A 38 -16.07 -12.65 19.35
CA SER A 38 -15.98 -12.06 18.00
C SER A 38 -16.74 -12.93 16.98
N LYS A 39 -16.67 -14.26 17.09
CA LYS A 39 -17.50 -15.16 16.26
C LYS A 39 -18.99 -15.14 16.64
N LEU A 40 -19.34 -15.16 17.94
CA LEU A 40 -20.74 -15.13 18.40
C LEU A 40 -21.40 -13.75 18.34
N SER A 41 -20.66 -12.64 18.49
CA SER A 41 -21.25 -11.31 18.53
C SER A 41 -21.48 -10.74 17.14
N ILE A 42 -20.60 -10.96 16.15
CA ILE A 42 -20.80 -10.44 14.78
C ILE A 42 -22.03 -11.08 14.12
N GLY A 43 -22.18 -12.41 14.27
CA GLY A 43 -23.36 -13.13 13.78
C GLY A 43 -24.66 -12.69 14.46
N ARG A 44 -24.63 -12.40 15.78
CA ARG A 44 -25.79 -11.87 16.53
C ARG A 44 -26.07 -10.38 16.30
N LEU A 45 -25.07 -9.56 16.02
CA LEU A 45 -25.25 -8.12 15.74
C LEU A 45 -25.86 -7.88 14.36
N LEU A 46 -25.55 -8.78 13.41
CA LEU A 46 -26.08 -8.76 12.05
C LEU A 46 -27.38 -9.56 11.90
N ASN A 47 -27.67 -10.51 12.79
CA ASN A 47 -29.00 -11.08 13.00
C ASN A 47 -29.75 -10.28 14.08
N THR A 48 -30.26 -9.10 13.72
CA THR A 48 -31.23 -8.42 14.58
C THR A 48 -32.51 -9.27 14.71
N LYS A 49 -33.23 -9.03 15.82
CA LYS A 49 -34.32 -9.81 16.45
C LYS A 49 -35.40 -10.46 15.56
N ASN A 50 -35.45 -10.24 14.24
CA ASN A 50 -36.48 -10.73 13.31
C ASN A 50 -35.96 -11.28 11.96
N GLY A 51 -34.71 -11.77 11.81
CA GLY A 51 -34.35 -12.37 10.52
C GLY A 51 -33.10 -13.24 10.46
N ASN A 52 -33.31 -14.46 9.98
CA ASN A 52 -32.29 -15.40 9.48
C ASN A 52 -31.66 -14.90 8.16
N TYR A 53 -31.23 -13.64 8.08
CA TYR A 53 -30.74 -13.05 6.82
C TYR A 53 -29.39 -13.63 6.37
N PHE A 54 -28.60 -14.19 7.29
CA PHE A 54 -27.30 -14.78 7.00
C PHE A 54 -27.12 -16.15 7.66
N ASN A 55 -28.03 -17.09 7.36
CA ASN A 55 -27.71 -18.51 7.56
C ASN A 55 -26.42 -18.82 6.80
N ASN A 56 -25.48 -19.52 7.46
CA ASN A 56 -24.15 -19.84 6.92
C ASN A 56 -23.17 -18.66 6.81
N TRP A 57 -23.21 -17.70 7.74
CA TRP A 57 -22.23 -16.60 7.86
C TRP A 57 -20.80 -17.07 7.56
N ASP A 58 -20.28 -18.05 8.30
CA ASP A 58 -18.87 -18.48 8.20
C ASP A 58 -18.46 -19.05 6.83
N SER A 59 -19.40 -19.57 6.02
CA SER A 59 -19.12 -20.12 4.67
C SER A 59 -19.62 -19.23 3.53
N SER A 60 -20.36 -18.16 3.84
CA SER A 60 -20.93 -17.23 2.87
C SER A 60 -19.85 -16.45 2.11
N SER A 61 -20.13 -16.15 0.84
CA SER A 61 -19.30 -15.22 0.04
C SER A 61 -19.23 -13.83 0.71
N PHE A 62 -20.29 -13.44 1.41
CA PHE A 62 -20.37 -12.19 2.17
C PHE A 62 -19.35 -12.15 3.30
N ALA A 63 -19.28 -13.16 4.18
CA ALA A 63 -18.32 -13.16 5.28
C ALA A 63 -16.88 -13.25 4.79
N ARG A 64 -16.61 -14.01 3.71
CA ARG A 64 -15.27 -14.01 3.08
C ARG A 64 -14.88 -12.62 2.59
N ASN A 65 -15.80 -11.87 1.99
CA ASN A 65 -15.56 -10.50 1.56
C ASN A 65 -15.46 -9.52 2.75
N PHE A 66 -16.29 -9.70 3.78
CA PHE A 66 -16.23 -8.94 5.01
C PHE A 66 -14.90 -9.13 5.74
N PHE A 67 -14.46 -10.36 5.92
CA PHE A 67 -13.17 -10.70 6.52
C PHE A 67 -12.00 -10.15 5.70
N LYS A 68 -12.07 -10.16 4.36
CA LYS A 68 -11.09 -9.46 3.51
C LYS A 68 -11.08 -7.95 3.75
N VAL A 69 -12.26 -7.32 3.82
CA VAL A 69 -12.40 -5.87 4.04
C VAL A 69 -11.90 -5.46 5.42
N VAL A 70 -12.22 -6.24 6.46
CA VAL A 70 -11.85 -5.97 7.85
C VAL A 70 -10.44 -6.50 8.20
N GLY A 71 -9.79 -7.22 7.29
CA GLY A 71 -8.46 -7.79 7.51
C GLY A 71 -8.44 -8.95 8.51
N TYR A 72 -9.54 -9.70 8.62
CA TYR A 72 -9.56 -10.93 9.38
C TYR A 72 -8.90 -12.04 8.56
N ALA A 73 -7.73 -12.48 9.03
CA ALA A 73 -6.89 -13.44 8.32
C ALA A 73 -6.69 -14.72 9.15
N PRO A 74 -6.55 -15.89 8.49
CA PRO A 74 -6.37 -17.16 9.19
C PRO A 74 -5.09 -17.17 10.02
N THR A 75 -5.09 -17.88 11.15
CA THR A 75 -3.88 -17.99 11.96
C THR A 75 -2.84 -18.85 11.22
N ILE A 76 -1.63 -18.32 11.02
CA ILE A 76 -0.50 -19.10 10.51
C ILE A 76 0.32 -19.65 11.69
N LYS A 77 0.72 -20.91 11.60
CA LYS A 77 1.62 -21.58 12.56
C LYS A 77 3.07 -21.44 12.11
N GLU A 78 3.55 -20.22 11.95
CA GLU A 78 4.94 -19.92 11.61
C GLU A 78 5.53 -19.00 12.67
N ASN A 79 6.69 -19.36 13.22
CA ASN A 79 7.37 -18.60 14.26
C ASN A 79 8.76 -18.11 13.82
N ASP A 80 9.27 -18.63 12.70
CA ASP A 80 10.52 -18.18 12.10
C ASP A 80 10.37 -16.77 11.53
N THR A 81 11.24 -15.87 11.97
CA THR A 81 11.13 -14.45 11.61
C THR A 81 11.44 -14.18 10.14
N GLU A 82 12.32 -14.95 9.51
CA GLU A 82 12.68 -14.78 8.09
C GLU A 82 11.59 -15.32 7.18
N LYS A 83 10.98 -16.45 7.55
CA LYS A 83 9.81 -16.96 6.83
C LYS A 83 8.63 -16.01 6.95
N LEU A 84 8.40 -15.44 8.14
CA LEU A 84 7.36 -14.42 8.34
C LEU A 84 7.63 -13.16 7.51
N GLU A 85 8.88 -12.73 7.37
CA GLU A 85 9.27 -11.62 6.49
C GLU A 85 8.99 -11.92 5.02
N LYS A 86 9.39 -13.10 4.53
CA LYS A 86 9.08 -13.55 3.17
C LYS A 86 7.57 -13.59 2.93
N MET A 87 6.80 -14.13 3.87
CA MET A 87 5.33 -14.15 3.79
C MET A 87 4.74 -12.74 3.73
N LEU A 88 5.27 -11.82 4.54
CA LEU A 88 4.81 -10.44 4.59
C LEU A 88 5.03 -9.68 3.27
N LEU A 89 6.12 -9.98 2.57
CA LEU A 89 6.53 -9.25 1.36
C LEU A 89 6.01 -9.91 0.07
N ASN A 90 5.95 -11.24 0.04
CA ASN A 90 5.85 -11.98 -1.21
C ASN A 90 4.57 -12.76 -1.42
N GLU A 91 3.73 -12.91 -0.39
CA GLU A 91 2.53 -13.75 -0.48
C GLU A 91 1.24 -12.96 -0.77
N ALA A 92 0.12 -13.68 -0.91
CA ALA A 92 -1.20 -13.08 -1.06
C ALA A 92 -1.64 -12.28 0.18
N ASP A 93 -2.56 -11.31 0.00
CA ASP A 93 -2.92 -10.31 1.03
C ASP A 93 -3.31 -10.93 2.39
N LEU A 94 -4.08 -12.02 2.40
CA LEU A 94 -4.48 -12.67 3.65
C LEU A 94 -3.28 -13.27 4.38
N ILE A 95 -2.33 -13.86 3.65
CA ILE A 95 -1.10 -14.41 4.23
C ILE A 95 -0.23 -13.27 4.78
N LYS A 96 -0.13 -12.13 4.07
CA LYS A 96 0.57 -10.93 4.56
C LYS A 96 -0.02 -10.42 5.88
N ILE A 97 -1.35 -10.33 5.97
CA ILE A 97 -2.06 -9.89 7.19
C ILE A 97 -1.83 -10.88 8.33
N SER A 98 -1.88 -12.19 8.05
CA SER A 98 -1.57 -13.23 9.04
C SER A 98 -0.13 -13.13 9.54
N ALA A 99 0.83 -12.95 8.64
CA ALA A 99 2.24 -12.78 8.98
C ALA A 99 2.45 -11.55 9.88
N PHE A 100 1.85 -10.41 9.53
CA PHE A 100 1.88 -9.21 10.35
C PHE A 100 1.29 -9.43 11.75
N ASN A 101 0.17 -10.13 11.87
CA ASN A 101 -0.44 -10.45 13.16
C ASN A 101 0.46 -11.34 14.02
N THR A 102 1.08 -12.35 13.41
CA THR A 102 2.02 -13.23 14.10
C THR A 102 3.28 -12.48 14.54
N ILE A 103 3.86 -11.64 13.68
CA ILE A 103 4.98 -10.73 14.01
C ILE A 103 4.61 -9.84 15.22
N ASN A 104 3.39 -9.29 15.23
CA ASN A 104 2.93 -8.47 16.35
C ASN A 104 2.85 -9.24 17.67
N LYS A 105 2.38 -10.49 17.62
CA LYS A 105 2.29 -11.38 18.78
C LYS A 105 3.68 -11.76 19.29
N LEU A 106 4.56 -12.23 18.40
CA LEU A 106 5.94 -12.62 18.76
C LEU A 106 6.73 -11.46 19.35
N SER A 107 6.60 -10.27 18.77
CA SER A 107 7.29 -9.07 19.27
C SER A 107 6.85 -8.63 20.66
N LYS A 108 5.63 -8.96 21.11
CA LYS A 108 5.19 -8.66 22.49
C LYS A 108 5.86 -9.58 23.51
N ASN A 109 6.14 -10.82 23.12
CA ASN A 109 6.67 -11.85 24.00
C ASN A 109 8.20 -11.96 23.94
N SER A 110 8.82 -11.43 22.88
CA SER A 110 10.27 -11.49 22.69
C SER A 110 10.96 -10.25 23.25
N THR A 111 11.87 -10.46 24.20
CA THR A 111 12.82 -9.44 24.68
C THR A 111 14.03 -9.32 23.75
N ALA A 112 14.45 -10.42 23.13
CA ALA A 112 15.44 -10.47 22.06
C ALA A 112 14.86 -9.93 20.73
N ASN A 113 15.70 -9.35 19.87
CA ASN A 113 15.34 -8.93 18.50
C ASN A 113 14.26 -7.85 18.35
N LYS A 114 13.99 -7.02 19.37
CA LYS A 114 13.04 -5.88 19.29
C LYS A 114 13.28 -4.97 18.07
N LYS A 115 14.55 -4.77 17.70
CA LYS A 115 15.00 -4.00 16.53
C LYS A 115 14.54 -4.61 15.19
N LYS A 116 14.67 -5.93 15.01
CA LYS A 116 14.19 -6.63 13.80
C LYS A 116 12.66 -6.60 13.74
N PHE A 117 12.00 -6.90 14.86
CA PHE A 117 10.54 -6.90 14.93
C PHE A 117 9.91 -5.54 14.65
N ILE A 118 10.50 -4.43 15.13
CA ILE A 118 9.92 -3.11 14.86
C ILE A 118 10.03 -2.71 13.38
N LEU A 119 11.10 -3.11 12.69
CA LEU A 119 11.24 -2.89 11.25
C LEU A 119 10.25 -3.74 10.45
N LEU A 120 10.04 -4.99 10.85
CA LEU A 120 9.03 -5.87 10.21
C LEU A 120 7.61 -5.36 10.45
N LYS A 121 7.30 -4.85 11.64
CA LYS A 121 6.02 -4.19 11.91
C LYS A 121 5.82 -2.98 11.01
N LEU A 122 6.85 -2.16 10.82
CA LEU A 122 6.79 -1.03 9.90
C LEU A 122 6.56 -1.47 8.46
N GLU A 123 7.29 -2.48 7.98
CA GLU A 123 7.10 -3.02 6.64
C GLU A 123 5.69 -3.60 6.45
N GLY A 124 5.18 -4.29 7.47
CA GLY A 124 3.81 -4.81 7.44
C GLY A 124 2.78 -3.70 7.37
N THR A 125 2.93 -2.63 8.15
CA THR A 125 2.01 -1.47 8.04
C THR A 125 2.06 -0.80 6.67
N ILE A 126 3.24 -0.74 6.03
CA ILE A 126 3.40 -0.22 4.66
C ILE A 126 2.62 -1.10 3.66
N GLU A 127 2.80 -2.42 3.72
CA GLU A 127 2.09 -3.37 2.85
C GLU A 127 0.57 -3.34 3.08
N LEU A 128 0.13 -3.26 4.33
CA LEU A 128 -1.30 -3.17 4.67
C LEU A 128 -1.94 -1.88 4.14
N ILE A 129 -1.26 -0.72 4.22
CA ILE A 129 -1.77 0.53 3.62
C ILE A 129 -1.95 0.39 2.12
N LYS A 130 -0.98 -0.22 1.43
CA LYS A 130 -1.07 -0.47 -0.02
C LYS A 130 -2.27 -1.36 -0.36
N TYR A 131 -2.49 -2.43 0.42
CA TYR A 131 -3.65 -3.30 0.29
C TYR A 131 -4.97 -2.54 0.50
N TYR A 132 -5.13 -1.88 1.66
CA TYR A 132 -6.36 -1.18 2.00
C TYR A 132 -6.68 -0.01 1.07
N GLY A 133 -5.64 0.66 0.54
CA GLY A 133 -5.80 1.69 -0.48
C GLY A 133 -6.42 1.15 -1.77
N VAL A 134 -5.99 -0.04 -2.21
CA VAL A 134 -6.48 -0.69 -3.44
C VAL A 134 -7.91 -1.21 -3.28
N VAL A 135 -8.27 -1.74 -2.11
CA VAL A 135 -9.65 -2.18 -1.82
C VAL A 135 -10.56 -1.04 -1.36
N TYR A 136 -10.10 0.22 -1.48
CA TYR A 136 -10.84 1.43 -1.12
C TYR A 136 -11.33 1.47 0.35
N ASN A 137 -10.59 0.85 1.28
CA ASN A 137 -10.88 0.88 2.71
C ASN A 137 -10.13 2.03 3.41
N TYR A 138 -10.63 3.25 3.19
CA TYR A 138 -10.04 4.47 3.73
C TYR A 138 -9.93 4.54 5.28
N PRO A 139 -10.93 4.07 6.06
CA PRO A 139 -10.78 3.98 7.51
C PRO A 139 -9.59 3.12 7.93
N MET A 140 -9.41 1.94 7.32
CA MET A 140 -8.28 1.07 7.64
C MET A 140 -6.94 1.69 7.23
N VAL A 141 -6.87 2.35 6.08
CA VAL A 141 -5.67 3.13 5.68
C VAL A 141 -5.27 4.10 6.80
N LYS A 142 -6.21 4.87 7.35
CA LYS A 142 -5.93 5.81 8.46
C LYS A 142 -5.49 5.12 9.74
N ILE A 143 -6.18 4.05 10.14
CA ILE A 143 -5.87 3.28 11.35
C ILE A 143 -4.47 2.66 11.24
N THR A 144 -4.18 1.98 10.13
CA THR A 144 -2.88 1.35 9.88
C THR A 144 -1.78 2.40 9.75
N PHE A 145 -2.05 3.57 9.18
CA PHE A 145 -1.09 4.67 9.15
C PHE A 145 -0.76 5.21 10.55
N ALA A 146 -1.76 5.44 11.40
CA ALA A 146 -1.53 5.85 12.79
C ALA A 146 -0.75 4.80 13.58
N GLN A 147 -1.07 3.52 13.38
CA GLN A 147 -0.32 2.39 13.95
C GLN A 147 1.15 2.39 13.48
N GLY A 148 1.38 2.61 12.18
CA GLY A 148 2.72 2.75 11.60
C GLY A 148 3.50 3.91 12.21
N LEU A 149 2.89 5.08 12.39
CA LEU A 149 3.53 6.23 13.04
C LEU A 149 3.95 5.93 14.49
N ASN A 150 3.12 5.20 15.24
CA ASN A 150 3.49 4.74 16.58
C ASN A 150 4.69 3.77 16.53
N TYR A 151 4.74 2.86 15.55
CA TYR A 151 5.91 2.00 15.37
C TYR A 151 7.16 2.78 14.95
N VAL A 152 7.04 3.85 14.17
CA VAL A 152 8.19 4.72 13.86
C VAL A 152 8.71 5.37 15.14
N TYR A 153 7.83 5.88 15.99
CA TYR A 153 8.22 6.45 17.27
C TYR A 153 8.98 5.44 18.15
N GLN A 154 8.47 4.20 18.24
CA GLN A 154 9.15 3.11 18.95
C GLN A 154 10.50 2.75 18.30
N CYS A 155 10.57 2.72 16.96
CA CYS A 155 11.80 2.46 16.21
C CYS A 155 12.87 3.51 16.56
N ARG A 156 12.51 4.80 16.53
CA ARG A 156 13.44 5.89 16.90
C ARG A 156 13.99 5.72 18.31
N LYS A 157 13.13 5.37 19.28
CA LYS A 157 13.58 5.07 20.65
C LYS A 157 14.53 3.89 20.74
N LEU A 158 14.35 2.87 19.91
CA LEU A 158 15.19 1.67 19.93
C LEU A 158 16.54 1.85 19.23
N TYR A 159 16.61 2.74 18.23
CA TYR A 159 17.80 2.93 17.39
C TYR A 159 18.63 4.18 17.76
N GLU A 160 18.07 5.08 18.57
CA GLU A 160 18.71 6.28 19.16
C GLU A 160 19.54 7.11 18.17
N LYS A 161 20.81 6.75 17.96
CA LYS A 161 21.77 7.47 17.10
C LYS A 161 21.71 7.04 15.63
N ASN A 162 21.32 5.80 15.32
CA ASN A 162 21.28 5.27 13.95
C ASN A 162 19.85 5.26 13.42
N LEU A 163 19.30 6.45 13.15
CA LEU A 163 17.90 6.62 12.76
C LEU A 163 17.59 6.33 11.29
N GLY A 164 18.61 6.05 10.47
CA GLY A 164 18.50 5.96 9.01
C GLY A 164 17.38 5.01 8.56
N GLU A 165 17.37 3.78 9.06
CA GLU A 165 16.36 2.78 8.68
C GLU A 165 14.95 3.15 9.15
N CYS A 166 14.80 3.65 10.39
CA CYS A 166 13.50 4.08 10.92
C CYS A 166 12.91 5.24 10.10
N LEU A 167 13.76 6.20 9.70
CA LEU A 167 13.36 7.34 8.89
C LEU A 167 13.03 6.92 7.45
N LEU A 168 13.79 5.99 6.88
CA LEU A 168 13.49 5.41 5.57
C LEU A 168 12.13 4.69 5.56
N LYS A 169 11.84 3.88 6.58
CA LYS A 169 10.52 3.25 6.74
C LYS A 169 9.42 4.29 6.93
N LYS A 170 9.66 5.38 7.68
CA LYS A 170 8.71 6.49 7.82
C LYS A 170 8.41 7.15 6.47
N ILE A 171 9.42 7.35 5.63
CA ILE A 171 9.27 7.92 4.29
C ILE A 171 8.40 7.01 3.42
N ARG A 172 8.68 5.71 3.38
CA ARG A 172 7.87 4.72 2.64
C ARG A 172 6.44 4.59 3.18
N LEU A 173 6.24 4.78 4.49
CA LEU A 173 4.92 4.82 5.13
C LEU A 173 4.12 6.05 4.66
N ILE A 174 4.74 7.23 4.67
CA ILE A 174 4.13 8.49 4.19
C ILE A 174 3.81 8.38 2.69
N GLU A 175 4.75 7.87 1.90
CA GLU A 175 4.58 7.63 0.46
C GLU A 175 3.38 6.71 0.19
N SER A 176 3.31 5.56 0.88
CA SER A 176 2.20 4.61 0.72
C SER A 176 0.86 5.24 1.08
N PHE A 177 0.82 6.09 2.10
CA PHE A 177 -0.36 6.85 2.45
C PHE A 177 -0.75 7.85 1.36
N ILE A 178 0.22 8.63 0.84
CA ILE A 178 0.01 9.60 -0.25
C ILE A 178 -0.65 8.94 -1.46
N PHE A 179 -0.17 7.76 -1.88
CA PHE A 179 -0.72 7.04 -3.04
C PHE A 179 -2.02 6.26 -2.75
N SER A 180 -2.34 5.99 -1.49
CA SER A 180 -3.62 5.40 -1.09
C SER A 180 -4.76 6.43 -1.03
N SER A 181 -4.41 7.70 -0.79
CA SER A 181 -5.28 8.87 -0.95
C SER A 181 -5.10 9.47 -2.35
N LYS A 182 -6.00 10.35 -2.81
CA LYS A 182 -5.67 11.17 -3.98
C LYS A 182 -4.50 12.09 -3.61
N ILE A 183 -3.41 12.05 -4.39
CA ILE A 183 -2.19 12.85 -4.18
C ILE A 183 -2.51 14.35 -4.01
N GLU A 184 -3.51 14.81 -4.76
CA GLU A 184 -3.99 16.20 -4.83
C GLU A 184 -4.56 16.71 -3.50
N GLU A 185 -5.09 15.81 -2.66
CA GLU A 185 -5.75 16.15 -1.40
C GLU A 185 -4.76 16.21 -0.22
N ASN A 186 -3.48 15.85 -0.42
CA ASN A 186 -2.58 15.49 0.69
C ASN A 186 -1.41 16.47 0.93
N ARG A 187 -1.71 17.77 0.95
CA ARG A 187 -0.71 18.85 1.17
C ARG A 187 0.08 18.67 2.47
N LEU A 188 -0.60 18.33 3.56
CA LEU A 188 0.02 18.10 4.87
C LEU A 188 1.02 16.94 4.83
N MET A 189 0.68 15.87 4.11
CA MET A 189 1.55 14.70 3.97
C MET A 189 2.78 14.98 3.12
N MET A 190 2.67 15.83 2.09
CA MET A 190 3.84 16.31 1.35
C MET A 190 4.78 17.15 2.22
N TYR A 191 4.23 18.01 3.09
CA TYR A 191 5.05 18.74 4.07
C TYR A 191 5.78 17.76 5.02
N TRP A 192 5.07 16.76 5.55
CA TRP A 192 5.66 15.74 6.44
C TRP A 192 6.70 14.87 5.72
N PHE A 193 6.46 14.54 4.46
CA PHE A 193 7.40 13.84 3.59
C PHE A 193 8.70 14.63 3.47
N ASN A 194 8.63 15.89 3.01
CA ASN A 194 9.79 16.75 2.82
C ASN A 194 10.57 16.99 4.13
N LYS A 195 9.86 17.18 5.24
CA LYS A 195 10.49 17.33 6.57
C LYS A 195 11.22 16.06 6.99
N THR A 196 10.59 14.90 6.84
CA THR A 196 11.18 13.61 7.22
C THR A 196 12.36 13.26 6.33
N LYS A 197 12.30 13.60 5.03
CA LYS A 197 13.39 13.41 4.08
C LYS A 197 14.64 14.19 4.47
N LYS A 198 14.51 15.50 4.74
CA LYS A 198 15.61 16.34 5.22
C LYS A 198 16.23 15.82 6.52
N GLU A 199 15.41 15.24 7.39
CA GLU A 199 15.88 14.57 8.60
C GLU A 199 16.66 13.30 8.25
N ALA A 200 16.14 12.47 7.34
CA ALA A 200 16.75 11.21 6.92
C ALA A 200 18.12 11.38 6.25
N GLU A 201 18.29 12.42 5.42
CA GLU A 201 19.54 12.72 4.70
C GLU A 201 20.77 12.82 5.63
N LYS A 202 20.57 13.12 6.91
CA LYS A 202 21.64 13.19 7.93
C LYS A 202 22.11 11.82 8.44
N TYR A 203 21.30 10.77 8.28
CA TYR A 203 21.52 9.47 8.93
C TYR A 203 21.58 8.29 7.95
N ILE A 204 21.10 8.46 6.71
CA ILE A 204 21.09 7.39 5.71
C ILE A 204 22.44 7.29 4.98
N LYS A 205 22.79 6.05 4.62
CA LYS A 205 23.96 5.72 3.80
C LYS A 205 23.71 6.03 2.32
N ASP A 206 24.76 6.09 1.51
CA ASP A 206 24.69 6.47 0.10
C ASP A 206 23.87 5.50 -0.78
N ASP A 207 23.91 4.21 -0.48
CA ASP A 207 23.07 3.17 -1.08
C ASP A 207 21.57 3.45 -0.82
N GLN A 208 21.22 3.86 0.39
CA GLN A 208 19.86 4.21 0.78
C GLN A 208 19.39 5.56 0.20
N LYS A 209 20.31 6.45 -0.18
CA LYS A 209 19.95 7.72 -0.87
C LYS A 209 19.30 7.47 -2.22
N GLN A 210 19.61 6.37 -2.90
CA GLN A 210 18.96 6.02 -4.16
C GLN A 210 17.45 5.79 -3.97
N ILE A 211 17.06 5.16 -2.86
CA ILE A 211 15.64 4.93 -2.50
C ILE A 211 14.92 6.27 -2.36
N LEU A 212 15.51 7.23 -1.65
CA LEU A 212 14.92 8.56 -1.48
C LEU A 212 14.74 9.29 -2.81
N LYS A 213 15.79 9.30 -3.64
CA LYS A 213 15.75 9.95 -4.96
C LYS A 213 14.69 9.30 -5.86
N PHE A 214 14.57 7.98 -5.84
CA PHE A 214 13.53 7.28 -6.59
C PHE A 214 12.13 7.69 -6.13
N VAL A 215 11.87 7.74 -4.82
CA VAL A 215 10.56 8.15 -4.29
C VAL A 215 10.22 9.59 -4.70
N ASP A 216 11.19 10.51 -4.68
CA ASP A 216 10.98 11.87 -5.18
C ASP A 216 10.60 11.89 -6.67
N VAL A 217 11.37 11.19 -7.51
CA VAL A 217 11.14 11.11 -8.95
C VAL A 217 9.77 10.51 -9.22
N ARG A 218 9.40 9.45 -8.51
CA ARG A 218 8.10 8.78 -8.64
C ARG A 218 6.95 9.73 -8.29
N ILE A 219 7.00 10.41 -7.13
CA ILE A 219 5.96 11.37 -6.72
C ILE A 219 5.87 12.52 -7.72
N ALA A 220 7.00 13.08 -8.15
CA ALA A 220 7.06 14.17 -9.10
C ALA A 220 6.45 13.79 -10.45
N CYS A 221 6.80 12.61 -10.98
CA CYS A 221 6.28 12.12 -12.24
C CYS A 221 4.81 11.73 -12.18
N GLU A 222 4.37 11.05 -11.13
CA GLU A 222 2.95 10.73 -10.94
C GLU A 222 2.10 12.00 -10.90
N ALA A 223 2.55 13.00 -10.15
CA ALA A 223 1.84 14.26 -10.05
C ALA A 223 1.87 15.02 -11.39
N LYS A 224 3.01 15.12 -12.09
CA LYS A 224 3.12 15.74 -13.43
C LYS A 224 2.21 15.08 -14.46
N LEU A 225 2.17 13.74 -14.50
CA LEU A 225 1.35 12.97 -15.43
C LEU A 225 -0.14 12.97 -15.07
N THR A 226 -0.51 13.48 -13.91
CA THR A 226 -1.91 13.70 -13.48
C THR A 226 -2.41 15.10 -13.86
N GLN A 227 -1.52 16.09 -14.01
CA GLN A 227 -1.83 17.48 -14.42
C GLN A 227 -2.31 17.63 -15.87
N GLY A 228 -2.38 16.55 -16.66
CA GLY A 228 -3.07 16.53 -17.95
C GLY A 228 -4.59 16.76 -17.86
N ASN A 229 -5.12 16.99 -16.66
CA ASN A 229 -6.49 17.40 -16.38
C ASN A 229 -6.53 18.91 -16.09
N ASN A 230 -7.46 19.65 -16.72
CA ASN A 230 -7.47 21.12 -16.90
C ASN A 230 -7.55 22.02 -15.63
N ASN A 231 -7.28 21.53 -14.42
CA ASN A 231 -7.45 22.32 -13.20
C ASN A 231 -6.19 23.13 -12.83
N LYS A 232 -6.09 24.36 -13.37
CA LYS A 232 -4.93 25.27 -13.19
C LYS A 232 -4.54 25.53 -11.73
N LEU A 233 -5.52 25.63 -10.82
CA LEU A 233 -5.28 25.95 -9.40
C LEU A 233 -4.65 24.77 -8.64
N LEU A 234 -5.02 23.56 -9.04
CA LEU A 234 -4.45 22.31 -8.55
C LEU A 234 -3.02 22.11 -9.08
N ASN A 235 -2.78 22.47 -10.34
CA ASN A 235 -1.45 22.44 -10.96
C ASN A 235 -0.47 23.41 -10.29
N ALA A 236 -0.93 24.62 -9.93
CA ALA A 236 -0.11 25.59 -9.21
C ALA A 236 0.24 25.08 -7.79
N GLY A 237 -0.74 24.56 -7.03
CA GLY A 237 -0.50 24.03 -5.69
C GLY A 237 0.44 22.81 -5.65
N LEU A 238 0.32 21.92 -6.62
CA LEU A 238 1.23 20.77 -6.76
C LEU A 238 2.67 21.22 -7.09
N LYS A 239 2.86 22.24 -7.93
CA LYS A 239 4.18 22.77 -8.29
C LYS A 239 4.94 23.30 -7.07
N THR A 240 4.27 24.04 -6.19
CA THR A 240 4.88 24.62 -4.98
C THR A 240 5.19 23.56 -3.92
N LEU A 241 4.38 22.50 -3.82
CA LEU A 241 4.50 21.48 -2.77
C LEU A 241 5.49 20.35 -3.11
N ILE A 242 5.58 19.98 -4.38
CA ILE A 242 6.34 18.80 -4.82
C ILE A 242 7.75 19.16 -5.31
N ASN A 243 8.18 20.44 -5.25
CA ASN A 243 9.42 20.88 -5.91
C ASN A 243 9.46 20.39 -7.39
N MET A 244 8.30 20.35 -8.06
CA MET A 244 8.14 19.78 -9.40
C MET A 244 9.03 20.42 -10.43
N GLY A 245 9.50 21.65 -10.18
CA GLY A 245 10.43 22.37 -11.07
C GLY A 245 11.76 21.65 -11.29
N ARG A 246 12.11 20.63 -10.50
CA ARG A 246 13.37 19.87 -10.66
C ARG A 246 13.29 18.67 -11.61
N VAL A 247 12.11 18.08 -11.83
CA VAL A 247 11.96 16.90 -12.71
C VAL A 247 11.24 17.32 -13.98
N THR A 248 12.03 17.75 -14.96
CA THR A 248 11.54 18.18 -16.28
C THR A 248 11.34 16.99 -17.21
N ASP A 249 12.17 15.96 -17.11
CA ASP A 249 12.10 14.75 -17.94
C ASP A 249 11.87 13.49 -17.11
N CYS A 250 10.63 13.01 -17.09
CA CYS A 250 10.26 11.81 -16.36
C CYS A 250 10.88 10.53 -16.92
N ILE A 251 11.12 10.46 -18.23
CA ILE A 251 11.65 9.24 -18.85
C ILE A 251 13.10 9.05 -18.40
N ASN A 252 13.92 10.08 -18.57
CA ASN A 252 15.33 10.02 -18.24
C ASN A 252 15.56 9.85 -16.74
N GLU A 253 14.75 10.50 -15.88
CA GLU A 253 14.87 10.31 -14.43
C GLU A 253 14.42 8.92 -13.98
N LEU A 254 13.33 8.36 -14.53
CA LEU A 254 12.87 7.02 -14.16
C LEU A 254 13.83 5.92 -14.64
N LYS A 255 14.41 6.06 -15.85
CA LYS A 255 15.34 5.07 -16.42
C LYS A 255 16.58 4.81 -15.56
N LYS A 256 17.05 5.79 -14.80
CA LYS A 256 18.19 5.63 -13.88
C LYS A 256 18.00 4.49 -12.87
N TYR A 257 16.77 4.06 -12.64
CA TYR A 257 16.41 3.04 -11.67
C TYR A 257 15.94 1.71 -12.28
N GLU A 258 15.96 1.56 -13.61
CA GLU A 258 15.42 0.37 -14.31
C GLU A 258 16.07 -0.95 -13.82
N ASN A 259 17.37 -0.92 -13.50
CA ASN A 259 18.11 -2.07 -13.00
C ASN A 259 18.09 -2.22 -11.47
N ALA A 260 17.44 -1.29 -10.75
CA ALA A 260 17.44 -1.22 -9.28
C ALA A 260 16.03 -1.22 -8.69
N ILE A 261 15.01 -1.61 -9.47
CA ILE A 261 13.59 -1.49 -9.12
C ILE A 261 13.26 -2.19 -7.79
N GLU A 262 13.77 -3.41 -7.60
CA GLU A 262 13.56 -4.17 -6.37
C GLU A 262 14.23 -3.50 -5.17
N THR A 263 15.47 -3.03 -5.35
CA THR A 263 16.26 -2.32 -4.34
C THR A 263 15.60 -1.03 -3.89
N VAL A 264 15.01 -0.26 -4.81
CA VAL A 264 14.27 0.98 -4.48
C VAL A 264 12.88 0.72 -3.92
N GLY A 265 12.47 -0.54 -3.76
CA GLY A 265 11.22 -0.93 -3.13
C GLY A 265 9.98 -0.64 -3.97
N SER A 266 10.14 -0.56 -5.29
CA SER A 266 9.04 -0.42 -6.25
C SER A 266 8.63 -1.78 -6.81
N PHE A 267 7.35 -1.93 -7.17
CA PHE A 267 6.93 -3.10 -7.93
C PHE A 267 7.29 -2.93 -9.41
N PRO A 268 7.91 -3.92 -10.08
CA PRO A 268 8.27 -3.84 -11.50
C PRO A 268 7.14 -3.38 -12.42
N ALA A 269 5.94 -3.97 -12.30
CA ALA A 269 4.83 -3.55 -13.16
C ALA A 269 4.38 -2.11 -12.89
N GLU A 270 4.48 -1.65 -11.65
CA GLU A 270 4.10 -0.28 -11.27
C GLU A 270 5.10 0.73 -11.83
N TYR A 271 6.39 0.42 -11.75
CA TYR A 271 7.46 1.21 -12.37
C TYR A 271 7.26 1.29 -13.89
N ARG A 272 7.09 0.15 -14.55
CA ARG A 272 6.92 0.07 -16.00
C ARG A 272 5.65 0.78 -16.46
N TYR A 273 4.57 0.69 -15.69
CA TYR A 273 3.34 1.44 -15.95
C TYR A 273 3.55 2.96 -15.89
N LEU A 274 4.27 3.45 -14.88
CA LEU A 274 4.61 4.87 -14.77
C LEU A 274 5.50 5.35 -15.93
N LEU A 275 6.51 4.55 -16.29
CA LEU A 275 7.40 4.83 -17.41
C LEU A 275 6.64 4.84 -18.75
N ALA A 276 5.71 3.90 -18.97
CA ALA A 276 4.84 3.89 -20.14
C ALA A 276 3.99 5.17 -20.25
N ARG A 277 3.40 5.61 -19.14
CA ARG A 277 2.65 6.89 -19.12
C ARG A 277 3.55 8.08 -19.46
N ALA A 278 4.80 8.08 -19.00
CA ALA A 278 5.77 9.12 -19.33
C ALA A 278 6.10 9.14 -20.84
N TYR A 279 6.29 7.98 -21.46
CA TYR A 279 6.51 7.86 -22.91
C TYR A 279 5.31 8.36 -23.74
N PHE A 280 4.08 8.00 -23.37
CA PHE A 280 2.89 8.52 -24.04
C PHE A 280 2.77 10.04 -23.92
N HIS A 281 3.14 10.61 -22.76
CA HIS A 281 3.10 12.06 -22.55
C HIS A 281 4.03 12.83 -23.52
N VAL A 282 5.11 12.20 -24.00
CA VAL A 282 6.02 12.79 -25.01
C VAL A 282 5.79 12.22 -26.43
N ARG A 283 4.65 11.56 -26.67
CA ARG A 283 4.25 10.97 -27.97
C ARG A 283 5.17 9.86 -28.51
N LYS A 284 5.88 9.15 -27.61
CA LYS A 284 6.69 7.96 -27.93
C LYS A 284 5.86 6.68 -27.72
N GLU A 285 4.92 6.45 -28.63
CA GLU A 285 3.86 5.45 -28.45
C GLU A 285 4.37 4.00 -28.46
N GLN A 286 5.30 3.67 -29.36
CA GLN A 286 5.84 2.31 -29.49
C GLN A 286 6.60 1.89 -28.23
N GLU A 287 7.47 2.76 -27.72
CA GLU A 287 8.22 2.50 -26.48
C GLU A 287 7.29 2.42 -25.27
N ALA A 288 6.24 3.24 -25.24
CA ALA A 288 5.25 3.17 -24.19
C ALA A 288 4.54 1.81 -24.18
N ILE A 289 4.16 1.30 -25.34
CA ILE A 289 3.48 0.01 -25.46
C ILE A 289 4.40 -1.14 -25.07
N LYS A 290 5.66 -1.11 -25.52
CA LYS A 290 6.68 -2.07 -25.08
C LYS A 290 6.78 -2.14 -23.55
N GLN A 291 6.76 -1.00 -22.87
CA GLN A 291 6.76 -0.95 -21.40
C GLN A 291 5.47 -1.51 -20.78
N LEU A 292 4.30 -1.29 -21.38
CA LEU A 292 3.04 -1.90 -20.92
C LEU A 292 3.07 -3.43 -21.08
N LEU A 293 3.60 -3.93 -22.18
CA LEU A 293 3.76 -5.37 -22.41
C LEU A 293 4.71 -6.01 -21.41
N LEU A 294 5.84 -5.37 -21.12
CA LEU A 294 6.74 -5.81 -20.06
C LEU A 294 6.03 -5.81 -18.70
N ALA A 295 5.25 -4.77 -18.38
CA ALA A 295 4.47 -4.70 -17.13
C ALA A 295 3.42 -5.82 -17.00
N ARG A 296 2.86 -6.31 -18.13
CA ARG A 296 1.88 -7.40 -18.15
C ARG A 296 2.50 -8.78 -17.86
N LYS A 297 3.79 -8.97 -18.16
CA LYS A 297 4.53 -10.22 -17.91
C LYS A 297 4.94 -10.39 -16.44
N GLU A 298 4.85 -9.34 -15.64
CA GLU A 298 5.22 -9.36 -14.22
C GLU A 298 4.23 -10.17 -13.36
N VAL A 299 4.75 -10.79 -12.30
CA VAL A 299 4.00 -11.73 -11.44
C VAL A 299 2.84 -11.04 -10.69
N VAL A 300 1.65 -11.61 -10.78
CA VAL A 300 0.45 -11.12 -10.09
C VAL A 300 0.16 -12.01 -8.87
N LYS A 301 0.40 -11.48 -7.66
CA LYS A 301 0.37 -12.28 -6.41
C LYS A 301 -0.58 -11.79 -5.33
N ASP A 302 -0.86 -10.49 -5.30
CA ASP A 302 -1.65 -9.83 -4.25
C ASP A 302 -2.64 -8.82 -4.86
N SER A 303 -3.45 -8.15 -4.04
CA SER A 303 -4.44 -7.19 -4.56
C SER A 303 -3.77 -5.98 -5.22
N LYS A 304 -2.60 -5.53 -4.73
CA LYS A 304 -1.88 -4.41 -5.33
C LYS A 304 -1.41 -4.74 -6.75
N THR A 305 -0.74 -5.87 -6.92
CA THR A 305 -0.23 -6.33 -8.22
C THR A 305 -1.37 -6.61 -9.20
N ARG A 306 -2.50 -7.18 -8.73
CA ARG A 306 -3.74 -7.31 -9.54
C ARG A 306 -4.29 -5.97 -9.98
N TYR A 307 -4.33 -4.99 -9.08
CA TYR A 307 -4.83 -3.65 -9.40
C TYR A 307 -3.95 -2.93 -10.42
N VAL A 308 -2.62 -3.01 -10.27
CA VAL A 308 -1.67 -2.46 -11.24
C VAL A 308 -1.82 -3.16 -12.59
N ASN A 309 -1.89 -4.49 -12.61
CA ASN A 309 -2.06 -5.26 -13.83
C ASN A 309 -3.37 -4.92 -14.57
N LYS A 310 -4.47 -4.69 -13.82
CA LYS A 310 -5.73 -4.17 -14.36
C LYS A 310 -5.58 -2.76 -14.94
N LYS A 311 -4.89 -1.84 -14.24
CA LYS A 311 -4.61 -0.49 -14.76
C LYS A 311 -3.79 -0.51 -16.04
N VAL A 312 -2.75 -1.34 -16.08
CA VAL A 312 -1.90 -1.55 -17.25
C VAL A 312 -2.75 -2.02 -18.43
N GLN A 313 -3.61 -3.03 -18.22
CA GLN A 313 -4.50 -3.55 -19.26
C GLN A 313 -5.45 -2.45 -19.79
N GLN A 314 -6.16 -1.77 -18.90
CA GLN A 314 -7.10 -0.71 -19.28
C GLN A 314 -6.41 0.43 -20.04
N TYR A 315 -5.20 0.79 -19.61
CA TYR A 315 -4.43 1.84 -20.26
C TYR A 315 -3.88 1.36 -21.61
N PHE A 316 -3.40 0.13 -21.71
CA PHE A 316 -3.00 -0.48 -22.97
C PHE A 316 -4.15 -0.47 -23.97
N GLU A 317 -5.34 -0.98 -23.62
CA GLU A 317 -6.52 -0.97 -24.48
C GLU A 317 -6.90 0.44 -24.93
N LYS A 318 -6.91 1.40 -24.00
CA LYS A 318 -7.22 2.81 -24.29
C LYS A 318 -6.24 3.44 -25.28
N GLN A 319 -4.95 3.11 -25.21
CA GLN A 319 -3.96 3.68 -26.12
C GLN A 319 -3.90 2.91 -27.43
N PHE A 320 -4.00 1.57 -27.39
CA PHE A 320 -4.01 0.71 -28.55
C PHE A 320 -5.17 1.04 -29.50
N THR A 321 -6.36 1.29 -28.96
CA THR A 321 -7.53 1.74 -29.75
C THR A 321 -7.32 3.08 -30.47
N ARG A 322 -6.39 3.92 -30.01
CA ARG A 322 -6.09 5.24 -30.60
C ARG A 322 -4.97 5.20 -31.65
N LEU A 323 -4.29 4.06 -31.79
CA LEU A 323 -3.23 3.92 -32.79
C LEU A 323 -3.82 3.79 -34.21
N PRO A 324 -3.12 4.30 -35.23
CA PRO A 324 -3.39 3.96 -36.61
C PRO A 324 -3.26 2.45 -36.85
N ASP A 325 -4.05 1.90 -37.77
CA ASP A 325 -4.08 0.44 -38.01
C ASP A 325 -2.74 -0.11 -38.49
N THR A 326 -1.97 0.67 -39.25
CA THR A 326 -0.59 0.30 -39.65
C THR A 326 0.30 0.03 -38.44
N LYS A 327 0.30 0.93 -37.46
CA LYS A 327 1.06 0.77 -36.21
C LYS A 327 0.53 -0.38 -35.33
N LYS A 328 -0.78 -0.65 -35.35
CA LYS A 328 -1.35 -1.79 -34.62
C LYS A 328 -0.84 -3.11 -35.20
N MET A 329 -0.79 -3.24 -36.52
CA MET A 329 -0.33 -4.45 -37.19
C MET A 329 1.15 -4.71 -36.95
N ASP A 330 1.99 -3.68 -36.93
CA ASP A 330 3.41 -3.82 -36.56
C ASP A 330 3.56 -4.35 -35.12
N LEU A 331 2.77 -3.80 -34.20
CA LEU A 331 2.75 -4.23 -32.80
C LEU A 331 2.23 -5.66 -32.59
N ILE A 332 1.25 -6.10 -33.38
CA ILE A 332 0.73 -7.47 -33.34
C ILE A 332 1.78 -8.45 -33.87
N ARG A 333 2.60 -8.06 -34.84
CA ARG A 333 3.69 -8.91 -35.36
C ARG A 333 4.84 -9.10 -34.37
N ASP A 334 5.07 -8.12 -33.50
CA ASP A 334 6.11 -8.15 -32.47
C ASP A 334 5.70 -8.90 -31.18
N LEU A 335 4.42 -9.27 -31.06
CA LEU A 335 3.82 -9.98 -29.91
C LEU A 335 3.81 -11.49 -30.12
#